data_AF-A0A920STI8-F1
#
_entry.id   AF-A0A920STI8-F1
#
_cell.length_a   1.000
_cell.length_b   1.000
_cell.length_c   1.000
_cell.angle_alpha   90.00
_cell.angle_beta   90.00
_cell.angle_gamma   90.00
#
_symmetry.space_group_name_H-M   'P 1'
#
loop_
_entity.id
_entity.type
_entity.pdbx_description
1 polymer ?
#
loop_
_entity_poly.entity_id
_entity_poly.type
_entity_poly.pdbx_seq_one_letter_code
_entity_poly.pdbx_strand_id
1 'polypeptide(L)'
;MFRSTAEGETGHAHGHLEYLEQTGDPATGLPIGETSQNLQAAIAGETHEYTDMYPGMSKTARDEGFDEIADWFETLAKAERSHANRFQKALDTLDG
;
A
#
# COMPACT_ATOMS: atom_id res chain seq x y z
N MET A 1 -14.97 -4.64 24.25
CA MET A 1 -13.57 -4.97 24.56
C MET A 1 -12.73 -4.93 23.28
N PHE A 2 -12.81 -5.90 22.36
CA PHE A 2 -11.96 -5.92 21.14
C PHE A 2 -11.92 -4.64 20.30
N ARG A 3 -13.08 -4.02 19.99
CA ARG A 3 -13.10 -2.77 19.21
C ARG A 3 -12.38 -1.61 19.90
N SER A 4 -12.60 -1.48 21.21
CA SER A 4 -11.96 -0.44 22.01
C SER A 4 -10.44 -0.67 22.12
N THR A 5 -9.98 -1.93 22.17
CA THR A 5 -8.57 -2.24 22.07
C THR A 5 -8.00 -1.86 20.70
N ALA A 6 -8.70 -2.21 19.61
CA ALA A 6 -8.25 -1.87 18.25
C ALA A 6 -8.15 -0.35 18.03
N GLU A 7 -9.08 0.44 18.59
CA GLU A 7 -8.98 1.91 18.59
C GLU A 7 -7.73 2.41 19.32
N GLY A 8 -7.37 1.78 20.44
CA GLY A 8 -6.11 2.06 21.15
C GLY A 8 -4.88 1.75 20.29
N GLU A 9 -4.87 0.61 19.60
CA GLU A 9 -3.76 0.22 18.71
C GLU A 9 -3.63 1.14 17.49
N THR A 10 -4.74 1.71 16.99
CA THR A 10 -4.67 2.77 15.97
C THR A 10 -3.91 4.00 16.49
N GLY A 11 -4.12 4.37 17.76
CA GLY A 11 -3.36 5.44 18.40
C GLY A 11 -1.87 5.12 18.51
N HIS A 12 -1.52 3.89 18.85
CA HIS A 12 -0.12 3.44 18.87
C HIS A 12 0.53 3.51 17.47
N ALA A 13 -0.16 3.01 16.44
CA ALA A 13 0.33 3.08 15.07
C ALA A 13 0.54 4.52 14.58
N HIS A 14 -0.36 5.44 14.94
CA HIS A 14 -0.20 6.86 14.61
C HIS A 14 1.03 7.47 15.30
N GLY A 15 1.19 7.22 16.61
CA GLY A 15 2.36 7.69 17.35
C GLY A 15 3.67 7.13 16.81
N HIS A 16 3.69 5.89 16.31
CA HIS A 16 4.86 5.34 15.61
C HIS A 16 5.15 6.08 14.30
N LEU A 17 4.13 6.36 13.49
CA LEU A 17 4.29 7.06 12.21
C LEU A 17 4.82 8.49 12.40
N GLU A 18 4.42 9.20 13.46
CA GLU A 18 4.95 10.54 13.78
C GLU A 18 6.48 10.53 13.99
N TYR A 19 7.03 9.49 14.63
CA TYR A 19 8.48 9.37 14.78
C TYR A 19 9.16 8.91 13.49
N LEU A 20 8.52 8.05 12.71
CA LEU A 20 9.05 7.53 11.45
C LEU A 20 9.06 8.57 10.33
N GLU A 21 8.25 9.64 10.42
CA GLU A 21 8.24 10.73 9.44
C GLU A 21 9.64 11.29 9.16
N GLN A 22 10.50 11.33 10.18
CA GLN A 22 11.89 11.78 10.08
C GLN A 22 12.79 10.86 9.23
N THR A 23 12.38 9.60 9.06
CA THR A 23 13.13 8.55 8.37
C THR A 23 12.45 8.04 7.10
N GLY A 24 11.22 8.48 6.82
CA GLY A 24 10.43 8.09 5.67
C GLY A 24 9.42 6.97 5.96
N ASP A 25 8.58 6.71 4.96
CA ASP A 25 7.58 5.66 4.93
C ASP A 25 8.22 4.28 5.18
N PRO A 26 7.78 3.52 6.18
CA PRO A 26 8.30 2.18 6.42
C PRO A 26 8.04 1.18 5.27
N ALA A 27 7.05 1.43 4.40
CA ALA A 27 6.73 0.54 3.28
C ALA A 27 7.63 0.78 2.05
N THR A 28 8.02 2.04 1.82
CA THR A 28 8.68 2.45 0.56
C THR A 28 10.05 3.10 0.75
N GLY A 29 10.35 3.56 1.97
CA GLY A 29 11.52 4.38 2.28
C GLY A 29 11.46 5.80 1.72
N LEU A 30 10.35 6.20 1.09
CA LEU A 30 10.15 7.55 0.55
C LEU A 30 9.72 8.53 1.65
N PRO A 31 9.95 9.84 1.50
CA PRO A 31 9.45 10.83 2.45
C PRO A 31 7.92 10.79 2.58
N ILE A 32 7.42 11.04 3.80
CA ILE A 32 6.01 11.23 4.14
C ILE A 32 5.84 12.52 4.92
N GLY A 33 4.64 13.09 4.90
CA GLY A 33 4.30 14.37 5.53
C GLY A 33 3.31 15.16 4.68
N GLU A 34 3.82 15.97 3.74
CA GLU A 34 2.99 16.74 2.83
C GLU A 34 2.15 15.83 1.92
N THR A 35 0.99 16.32 1.49
CA THR A 35 0.06 15.54 0.64
C THR A 35 0.74 15.00 -0.62
N SER A 36 1.59 15.79 -1.28
CA SER A 36 2.33 15.36 -2.47
C SER A 36 3.32 14.24 -2.18
N GLN A 37 4.03 14.30 -1.04
CA GLN A 37 4.96 13.25 -0.60
C GLN A 37 4.22 11.96 -0.28
N ASN A 38 3.11 12.06 0.44
CA ASN A 38 2.25 10.92 0.76
C ASN A 38 1.70 10.25 -0.50
N LEU A 39 1.28 11.03 -1.50
CA LEU A 39 0.82 10.50 -2.79
C LEU A 39 1.94 9.80 -3.54
N GLN A 40 3.15 10.36 -3.57
CA GLN A 40 4.31 9.72 -4.21
C GLN A 40 4.69 8.40 -3.53
N ALA A 41 4.72 8.38 -2.19
CA ALA A 41 4.97 7.16 -1.42
C ALA A 41 3.89 6.09 -1.70
N ALA A 42 2.61 6.47 -1.66
CA ALA A 42 1.51 5.57 -1.97
C ALA A 42 1.60 5.02 -3.41
N ILE A 43 1.85 5.87 -4.41
CA ILE A 43 1.99 5.43 -5.81
C ILE A 43 3.13 4.41 -5.95
N ALA A 44 4.26 4.63 -5.28
CA ALA A 44 5.39 3.71 -5.32
C ALA A 44 5.06 2.34 -4.71
N GLY A 45 4.43 2.34 -3.54
CA GLY A 45 3.98 1.11 -2.87
C GLY A 45 2.99 0.34 -3.71
N GLU A 46 1.87 0.98 -4.09
CA GLU A 46 0.82 0.39 -4.91
C GLU A 46 1.36 -0.15 -6.24
N THR A 47 2.29 0.58 -6.87
CA THR A 47 2.95 0.13 -8.10
C THR A 47 3.71 -1.17 -7.89
N HIS A 48 4.57 -1.23 -6.87
CA HIS A 48 5.29 -2.46 -6.54
C HIS A 48 4.33 -3.64 -6.28
N GLU A 49 3.21 -3.38 -5.59
CA GLU A 49 2.22 -4.40 -5.29
C GLU A 49 1.60 -5.01 -6.54
N TYR A 50 1.15 -4.19 -7.50
CA TYR A 50 0.50 -4.70 -8.71
C TYR A 50 1.47 -5.16 -9.81
N THR A 51 2.72 -4.66 -9.86
CA THR A 51 3.69 -5.05 -10.89
C THR A 51 4.45 -6.31 -10.53
N ASP A 52 4.79 -6.49 -9.26
CA ASP A 52 5.74 -7.52 -8.84
C ASP A 52 5.20 -8.41 -7.72
N MET A 53 4.76 -7.82 -6.60
CA MET A 53 4.42 -8.60 -5.39
C MET A 53 3.26 -9.56 -5.62
N TYR A 54 2.07 -9.06 -5.98
CA TYR A 54 0.90 -9.90 -6.19
C TYR A 54 1.03 -10.84 -7.40
N PRO A 55 1.59 -10.42 -8.54
CA PRO A 55 1.90 -11.36 -9.63
C PRO A 55 2.84 -12.49 -9.21
N GLY A 56 3.87 -12.20 -8.41
CA GLY A 56 4.79 -13.21 -7.86
C GLY A 56 4.10 -14.17 -6.89
N MET A 57 3.26 -13.64 -5.99
CA MET A 57 2.46 -14.44 -5.06
C MET A 57 1.45 -15.33 -5.80
N SER A 58 0.75 -14.79 -6.81
CA SER A 58 -0.18 -15.54 -7.64
C SER A 58 0.50 -16.71 -8.35
N LYS A 59 1.66 -16.45 -8.99
CA LYS A 59 2.46 -17.50 -9.63
C LYS A 59 2.86 -18.59 -8.63
N THR A 60 3.36 -18.20 -7.46
CA THR A 60 3.77 -19.15 -6.42
C THR A 60 2.57 -19.99 -5.96
N ALA A 61 1.42 -19.37 -5.73
CA ALA A 61 0.19 -20.07 -5.36
C ALA A 61 -0.27 -21.07 -6.44
N ARG A 62 -0.18 -20.73 -7.74
CA ARG A 62 -0.43 -21.68 -8.84
C ARG A 62 0.54 -22.86 -8.79
N ASP A 63 1.83 -22.58 -8.64
CA ASP A 63 2.88 -23.60 -8.62
C ASP A 63 2.70 -24.58 -7.44
N GLU A 64 2.13 -24.11 -6.32
CA GLU A 64 1.80 -24.92 -5.13
C GLU A 64 0.41 -25.58 -5.20
N GLY A 65 -0.38 -25.34 -6.25
CA GLY A 65 -1.70 -25.95 -6.46
C GLY A 65 -2.86 -25.24 -5.75
N PHE A 66 -2.68 -23.98 -5.34
CA PHE A 66 -3.70 -23.15 -4.70
C PHE A 66 -4.38 -22.19 -5.69
N ASP A 67 -5.14 -22.73 -6.64
CA ASP A 67 -5.72 -21.96 -7.75
C ASP A 67 -6.64 -20.81 -7.28
N GLU A 68 -7.52 -21.05 -6.29
CA GLU A 68 -8.41 -20.00 -5.77
C GLU A 68 -7.64 -18.85 -5.09
N ILE A 69 -6.51 -19.16 -4.45
CA ILE A 69 -5.64 -18.16 -3.82
C ILE A 69 -4.88 -17.37 -4.89
N ALA A 70 -4.44 -18.04 -5.97
CA ALA A 70 -3.82 -17.37 -7.09
C ALA A 70 -4.77 -16.37 -7.77
N ASP A 71 -6.02 -16.77 -8.01
CA ASP A 71 -7.06 -15.90 -8.57
C ASP A 71 -7.36 -14.71 -7.64
N TRP A 72 -7.29 -14.94 -6.33
CA TRP A 72 -7.41 -13.87 -5.34
C TRP A 72 -6.27 -12.86 -5.42
N PHE A 73 -5.02 -13.30 -5.50
CA PHE A 73 -3.88 -12.40 -5.69
C PHE A 73 -3.95 -11.62 -7.01
N GLU A 74 -4.42 -12.24 -8.10
CA GLU A 74 -4.67 -11.52 -9.36
C GLU A 74 -5.76 -10.45 -9.22
N THR A 75 -6.75 -10.68 -8.36
CA THR A 75 -7.81 -9.71 -8.06
C THR A 75 -7.25 -8.53 -7.26
N LEU A 76 -6.39 -8.80 -6.27
CA LEU A 76 -5.70 -7.76 -5.50
C LEU A 76 -4.79 -6.91 -6.39
N ALA A 77 -4.00 -7.53 -7.28
CA ALA A 77 -3.18 -6.78 -8.24
C ALA A 77 -4.02 -5.79 -9.10
N LYS A 78 -5.24 -6.18 -9.49
CA LYS A 78 -6.15 -5.28 -10.24
C LYS A 78 -6.65 -4.11 -9.36
N ALA A 79 -6.89 -4.35 -8.07
CA ALA A 79 -7.30 -3.33 -7.13
C ALA A 79 -6.18 -2.31 -6.89
N GLU A 80 -4.95 -2.76 -6.61
CA GLU A 80 -3.81 -1.87 -6.36
C GLU A 80 -3.44 -1.05 -7.60
N ARG A 81 -3.57 -1.64 -8.80
CA ARG A 81 -3.46 -0.88 -10.06
C ARG A 81 -4.51 0.25 -10.14
N SER A 82 -5.72 0.02 -9.65
CA SER A 82 -6.76 1.06 -9.58
C SER A 82 -6.39 2.15 -8.57
N HIS A 83 -5.85 1.78 -7.41
CA HIS A 83 -5.37 2.71 -6.39
C HIS A 83 -4.24 3.59 -6.91
N ALA A 84 -3.17 3.00 -7.47
CA ALA A 84 -2.05 3.72 -8.08
C ALA A 84 -2.53 4.75 -9.12
N ASN A 85 -3.45 4.36 -10.01
CA ASN A 85 -4.02 5.27 -11.01
C ASN A 85 -4.83 6.42 -10.40
N ARG A 86 -5.53 6.20 -9.29
CA ARG A 86 -6.30 7.24 -8.59
C ARG A 86 -5.37 8.21 -7.86
N PHE A 87 -4.32 7.71 -7.21
CA PHE A 87 -3.32 8.54 -6.55
C PHE A 87 -2.53 9.37 -7.56
N GLN A 88 -2.12 8.79 -8.69
CA GLN A 88 -1.44 9.55 -9.75
C GLN A 88 -2.30 10.72 -10.24
N LYS A 89 -3.60 10.48 -10.52
CA LYS A 89 -4.53 11.55 -10.91
C LYS A 89 -4.66 12.64 -9.85
N ALA A 90 -4.67 12.26 -8.58
CA ALA A 90 -4.75 13.21 -7.47
C ALA A 90 -3.48 14.07 -7.39
N LEU A 91 -2.31 13.45 -7.57
CA LEU A 91 -1.02 14.17 -7.61
C LEU A 91 -0.95 15.12 -8.80
N ASP A 92 -1.32 14.67 -10.00
CA ASP A 92 -1.35 15.48 -11.21
C ASP A 92 -2.27 16.72 -11.05
N THR A 93 -3.37 16.57 -10.29
CA THR A 93 -4.30 17.67 -10.00
C THR A 93 -3.78 18.63 -8.93
N LEU A 94 -2.92 18.15 -8.03
CA LEU A 94 -2.31 18.97 -6.97
C LEU A 94 -1.21 19.87 -7.52
N ASP A 95 -0.46 19.38 -8.51
CA ASP A 95 0.68 20.08 -9.12
C ASP A 95 0.28 21.01 -10.30
N GLY A 96 -1.00 21.01 -10.71
CA GLY A 96 -1.53 21.79 -11.83
C GLY A 96 -2.36 23.00 -11.41
#